data_AF-A0A6L9KBS6-F1
#
_entry.id   AF-A0A6L9KBS6-F1
#
_cell.length_a   1.000
_cell.length_b   1.000
_cell.length_c   1.000
_cell.angle_alpha   90.00
_cell.angle_beta   90.00
_cell.angle_gamma   90.00
#
_symmetry.space_group_name_H-M   'P 1'
#
loop_
_entity.id
_entity.type
_entity.pdbx_description
1 polymer ?
#
loop_
_entity_poly.entity_id
_entity_poly.type
_entity_poly.pdbx_seq_one_letter_code
_entity_poly.pdbx_strand_id
1 'polypeptide(L)' 'MDRIRITKDNIKSWPKFEALLNDGKIKFDSTGRLRYLHGAPIGDLIKTRTDKKGQPIYQEIAEEWFDHESPKANEFIWP' A
#
# COMPACT_ATOMS: atom_id res chain seq x y z
N MET A 1 -10.61 6.30 -10.43
CA MET A 1 -9.90 4.99 -10.36
C MET A 1 -10.38 4.29 -9.10
N ASP A 2 -10.75 3.02 -9.20
CA ASP A 2 -11.16 2.24 -8.04
C ASP A 2 -9.93 1.98 -7.15
N ARG A 3 -9.97 2.48 -5.91
CA ARG A 3 -8.92 2.32 -4.89
C ARG A 3 -9.39 1.30 -3.87
N ILE A 4 -8.63 0.23 -3.68
CA ILE A 4 -8.94 -0.81 -2.72
C ILE A 4 -7.99 -0.68 -1.54
N ARG A 5 -8.54 -0.36 -0.37
CA ARG A 5 -7.78 -0.34 0.88
C ARG A 5 -7.71 -1.73 1.49
N ILE A 6 -6.52 -2.17 1.89
CA ILE A 6 -6.36 -3.46 2.58
C ILE A 6 -6.79 -3.32 4.04
N THR A 7 -7.69 -4.19 4.46
CA THR A 7 -8.28 -4.26 5.80
C THR A 7 -8.19 -5.69 6.33
N LYS A 8 -8.49 -5.90 7.61
CA LYS A 8 -8.52 -7.25 8.21
C LYS A 8 -9.50 -8.19 7.49
N ASP A 9 -10.58 -7.64 6.95
CA ASP A 9 -11.64 -8.40 6.27
C ASP A 9 -11.23 -8.86 4.87
N ASN A 10 -10.46 -8.05 4.14
CA ASN A 10 -10.12 -8.33 2.74
C ASN A 10 -8.68 -8.80 2.51
N ILE A 11 -7.81 -8.79 3.53
CA ILE A 11 -6.39 -9.19 3.38
C ILE A 11 -6.22 -10.61 2.84
N LYS A 12 -7.18 -11.51 3.11
CA LYS A 12 -7.22 -12.88 2.57
C LYS A 12 -7.36 -12.93 1.04
N SER A 13 -7.93 -11.89 0.44
CA SER A 13 -8.01 -11.74 -1.03
C SER A 13 -6.69 -11.30 -1.64
N TRP A 14 -5.68 -10.98 -0.81
CA TRP A 14 -4.40 -10.45 -1.23
C TRP A 14 -3.24 -11.29 -0.68
N PRO A 15 -2.94 -12.46 -1.29
CA PRO A 15 -1.96 -13.43 -0.77
C PRO A 15 -0.59 -12.84 -0.48
N LYS A 16 -0.15 -11.86 -1.27
CA LYS A 16 1.11 -11.13 -1.06
C LYS A 16 1.15 -10.45 0.31
N PHE A 17 0.08 -9.75 0.68
CA PHE A 17 0.02 -8.99 1.93
C PHE A 17 -0.32 -9.89 3.11
N GLU A 18 -1.13 -10.93 2.90
CA GLU A 18 -1.36 -11.97 3.90
C GLU A 18 -0.05 -12.67 4.30
N ALA A 19 0.79 -13.05 3.32
CA ALA A 19 2.09 -13.64 3.60
C ALA A 19 3.00 -12.69 4.38
N LEU A 20 3.03 -11.40 4.01
CA LEU A 20 3.80 -10.38 4.74
C LEU A 20 3.30 -10.17 6.16
N LEU A 21 1.98 -10.24 6.39
CA LEU A 21 1.38 -10.13 7.72
C LEU A 21 1.76 -11.35 8.58
N ASN A 22 1.66 -12.55 8.02
CA ASN A 22 2.00 -13.79 8.69
C ASN A 22 3.50 -13.89 9.02
N ASP A 23 4.34 -13.34 8.15
CA ASP A 23 5.79 -13.22 8.35
C ASP A 23 6.16 -12.09 9.34
N GLY A 24 5.19 -11.30 9.80
CA GLY A 24 5.38 -10.19 10.74
C GLY A 24 6.06 -8.96 10.14
N LYS A 25 6.22 -8.88 8.81
CA LYS A 25 6.81 -7.73 8.10
C LYS A 25 5.89 -6.51 8.02
N ILE A 26 4.60 -6.72 8.22
CA ILE A 26 3.58 -5.68 8.27
C ILE A 26 2.64 -5.99 9.44
N LYS A 27 1.96 -4.98 9.97
CA LYS A 27 1.03 -5.11 11.09
C LYS A 27 -0.11 -4.11 10.98
N PHE A 28 -1.25 -4.43 11.57
CA PHE A 28 -2.32 -3.45 11.75
C PHE A 28 -2.00 -2.54 12.93
N ASP A 29 -2.17 -1.23 12.75
CA ASP A 29 -2.14 -0.26 13.84
C ASP A 29 -3.51 -0.16 14.54
N SER A 30 -3.57 0.63 15.62
CA SER A 30 -4.77 0.82 16.46
C SER A 30 -6.00 1.34 15.71
N THR A 31 -5.81 2.01 14.56
CA THR A 31 -6.86 2.51 13.67
C THR A 31 -7.34 1.46 12.67
N GLY A 32 -6.74 0.26 12.66
CA GLY A 32 -7.05 -0.80 11.69
C GLY A 32 -6.36 -0.61 10.34
N ARG A 33 -5.41 0.33 10.21
CA ARG A 33 -4.58 0.49 9.02
C ARG A 33 -3.38 -0.46 9.02
N LEU A 34 -3.10 -1.04 7.86
CA LEU A 34 -1.94 -1.90 7.66
C LEU A 34 -0.70 -1.03 7.48
N ARG A 35 0.37 -1.35 8.21
CA ARG A 35 1.63 -0.59 8.19
C ARG A 35 2.83 -1.53 8.10
N TYR A 36 3.88 -1.06 7.44
CA TYR A 36 5.20 -1.69 7.51
C TYR A 36 5.80 -1.54 8.91
N LEU A 37 6.77 -2.39 9.25
CA LEU A 37 7.46 -2.32 10.55
C LEU A 37 8.13 -0.97 10.83
N HIS A 38 8.59 -0.26 9.80
CA HIS A 38 9.17 1.08 9.92
C HIS A 38 8.12 2.20 10.05
N GLY A 39 6.84 1.86 10.14
CA GLY A 39 5.75 2.80 10.44
C GLY A 39 5.03 3.39 9.22
N ALA A 40 5.55 3.19 8.00
CA ALA A 40 4.87 3.66 6.80
C ALA A 40 3.53 2.92 6.59
N PRO A 41 2.47 3.63 6.18
CA PRO A 41 1.20 3.00 5.82
C PRO A 41 1.38 2.14 4.56
N ILE A 42 0.73 0.98 4.52
CA ILE A 42 0.56 0.24 3.28
C ILE A 42 -0.40 1.04 2.40
N GLY A 43 0.03 1.29 1.18
CA GLY A 43 -0.73 2.07 0.22
C GLY A 43 -2.04 1.42 -0.20
N ASP A 44 -2.95 2.22 -0.74
CA ASP A 44 -4.14 1.69 -1.41
C ASP A 44 -3.72 0.90 -2.66
N LEU A 45 -4.52 -0.08 -3.04
CA LEU A 45 -4.33 -0.86 -4.26
C LEU A 45 -5.15 -0.25 -5.39
N ILE A 46 -4.50 0.09 -6.51
CA ILE A 46 -5.19 0.50 -7.74
C ILE A 46 -5.05 -0.57 -8.80
N LYS A 47 -6.11 -0.76 -9.59
CA LYS A 47 -6.01 -1.59 -10.80
C LYS A 47 -5.17 -0.85 -11.84
N THR A 48 -3.99 -1.36 -12.15
CA THR A 48 -3.08 -0.74 -13.13
C THR A 48 -3.25 -1.32 -14.51
N ARG A 49 -3.42 -2.65 -14.61
CA ARG A 49 -3.53 -3.35 -15.88
C ARG A 49 -4.34 -4.62 -15.74
N THR A 50 -4.60 -5.25 -16.88
CA THR A 50 -5.20 -6.59 -16.94
C THR A 50 -4.15 -7.53 -17.53
N ASP A 51 -3.95 -8.70 -16.93
CA ASP A 51 -3.05 -9.73 -17.47
C ASP A 51 -3.57 -10.30 -18.79
N LYS A 52 -2.72 -11.02 -19.53
CA LYS A 52 -3.08 -11.77 -20.75
C LYS A 52 -4.25 -12.75 -20.54
N LYS A 53 -4.48 -13.20 -19.30
CA LYS A 53 -5.62 -14.06 -18.92
C LYS A 53 -6.90 -13.31 -18.52
N GLY A 54 -6.95 -11.97 -18.68
CA GLY A 54 -8.12 -11.17 -18.31
C GLY A 54 -8.23 -10.85 -16.81
N GLN A 55 -7.23 -11.23 -15.99
CA GLN A 55 -7.25 -10.96 -14.56
C GLN A 55 -6.74 -9.54 -14.24
N PRO A 56 -7.44 -8.77 -13.39
CA PRO A 56 -6.98 -7.45 -12.98
C PRO A 56 -5.71 -7.57 -12.13
N ILE A 57 -4.67 -6.83 -12.52
CA ILE A 57 -3.44 -6.67 -11.74
C ILE A 57 -3.58 -5.38 -10.95
N TYR A 58 -3.41 -5.51 -9.64
CA TYR A 58 -3.44 -4.40 -8.70
C TYR A 58 -2.01 -4.07 -8.25
N GLN A 59 -1.75 -2.78 -8.07
CA GLN A 59 -0.48 -2.27 -7.58
C GLN A 59 -0.74 -1.35 -6.39
N GLU A 60 0.11 -1.45 -5.38
CA GLU A 60 0.15 -0.54 -4.24
C GLU A 60 0.63 0.83 -4.69
N ILE A 61 -0.09 1.88 -4.30
CA ILE A 61 0.31 3.26 -4.50
C ILE A 61 0.86 3.85 -3.21
N ALA A 62 2.04 4.46 -3.31
CA ALA A 62 2.71 5.11 -2.20
C ALA A 62 2.27 6.59 -2.04
N GLU A 63 1.05 6.96 -2.43
CA GLU A 63 0.53 8.33 -2.29
C GLU A 63 0.62 8.81 -0.83
N GLU A 64 0.39 7.92 0.14
CA GLU A 64 0.50 8.25 1.58
C GLU A 64 1.95 8.25 2.11
N TRP A 65 2.94 7.91 1.29
CA TRP A 65 4.35 7.89 1.69
C TRP A 65 5.04 9.23 1.40
N PHE A 66 4.52 9.98 0.44
CA PHE A 66 5.06 11.25 0.02
C PHE A 66 4.31 12.38 0.72
N ASP A 67 4.92 12.94 1.77
CA ASP A 67 4.44 14.14 2.41
C ASP A 67 4.95 15.35 1.61
N HIS A 68 4.11 15.86 0.71
CA HIS A 68 4.43 17.02 -0.13
C HIS A 68 4.68 18.30 0.68
N GLU A 69 4.24 18.34 1.94
CA GLU A 69 4.41 19.48 2.85
C GLU A 69 5.66 19.32 3.73
N SER A 70 6.35 18.17 3.67
CA SER A 70 7.58 17.94 4.41
C SER A 70 8.66 18.95 4.00
N PRO A 71 9.45 19.48 4.96
CA PRO A 71 10.59 20.35 4.67
C PRO A 71 11.54 19.75 3.62
N LYS A 72 11.75 18.42 3.66
CA LYS A 72 12.58 17.70 2.69
C LYS A 72 12.02 17.69 1.27
N ALA A 73 10.70 17.77 1.10
CA ALA A 73 10.07 17.87 -0.21
C ALA A 73 10.23 19.27 -0.80
N ASN A 74 10.18 20.32 0.04
CA ASN A 74 10.47 21.70 -0.36
C ASN A 74 11.95 21.92 -0.72
N GLU A 75 12.86 21.20 -0.06
CA GLU A 75 14.30 21.26 -0.33
C GLU A 75 14.74 20.41 -1.54
N PHE A 76 13.83 19.64 -2.15
CA PHE A 76 14.13 18.79 -3.29
C PHE A 76 14.19 19.61 -4.58
N ILE A 77 15.40 19.71 -5.15
CA ILE A 77 15.62 20.34 -6.46
C ILE A 77 15.77 19.22 -7.50
N TRP A 78 14.87 19.18 -8.48
CA TRP A 78 15.00 18.28 -9.63
C TRP A 78 16.13 18.78 -10.55
N PRO A 79 17.11 17.94 -10.91
CA PRO A 79 18.18 18.31 -11.84
C PRO A 79 17.71 18.54 -13.27
#